data_AF-A0ABD2FEA8-F1
#
_entry.id   AF-A0ABD2FEA8-F1
#
_cell.length_a   1.000
_cell.length_b   1.000
_cell.length_c   1.000
_cell.angle_alpha   90.00
_cell.angle_beta   90.00
_cell.angle_gamma   90.00
#
_symmetry.space_group_name_H-M   'P 1'
#
loop_
_entity.id
_entity.type
_entity.pdbx_description
1 polymer ?
#
loop_
_entity_poly.entity_id
_entity_poly.type
_entity_poly.pdbx_seq_one_letter_code
_entity_poly.pdbx_strand_id
1 'polypeptide(L)'
;MHCAEAGKALIKFNHCKKSIYSFSVPQCCPLCQKDVGSRKLEEAPVSIANPFTNGHQEKCSFLLRPTQGTFLSVYGVQRDQTGWEQSISIPLLQPNMYGLMDQWDKYLEDFSTSGAWLPH
;
A
#
# COMPACT_ATOMS: atom_id res chain seq x y z
N MET A 1 -15.15 4.20 -9.68
CA MET A 1 -13.72 4.55 -9.80
C MET A 1 -13.12 3.55 -10.77
N HIS A 2 -12.69 4.00 -11.95
CA HIS A 2 -12.16 3.08 -12.98
C HIS A 2 -10.76 2.62 -12.57
N CYS A 3 -10.68 1.41 -12.01
CA CYS A 3 -9.42 0.72 -11.71
C CYS A 3 -8.86 0.13 -13.00
N ALA A 4 -8.02 0.89 -13.70
CA ALA A 4 -7.24 0.41 -14.84
C ALA A 4 -5.74 0.74 -14.67
N GLU A 5 -5.24 0.68 -13.43
CA GLU A 5 -3.82 0.98 -13.10
C GLU A 5 -3.03 -0.27 -12.66
N ALA A 6 -3.63 -1.47 -12.78
CA ALA A 6 -2.95 -2.73 -12.53
C ALA A 6 -1.73 -2.86 -13.46
N GLY A 7 -0.52 -2.89 -12.88
CA GLY A 7 0.74 -3.09 -13.61
C GLY A 7 1.46 -1.82 -14.06
N LYS A 8 0.90 -0.61 -13.87
CA LYS A 8 1.62 0.63 -14.19
C LYS A 8 2.71 0.91 -13.15
N ALA A 9 3.93 1.17 -13.59
CA ALA A 9 5.05 1.47 -12.68
C ALA A 9 4.76 2.72 -11.83
N LEU A 10 5.19 2.70 -10.57
CA LEU A 10 5.17 3.88 -9.71
C LEU A 10 6.42 4.71 -9.97
N ILE A 11 6.26 6.03 -10.00
CA ILE A 11 7.36 6.97 -10.12
C ILE A 11 7.65 7.54 -8.74
N LYS A 12 8.88 7.37 -8.28
CA LYS A 12 9.40 8.02 -7.08
C LYS A 12 10.14 9.30 -7.47
N PHE A 13 9.83 10.40 -6.80
CA PHE A 13 10.61 11.63 -6.88
C PHE A 13 10.73 12.31 -5.52
N ASN A 14 11.69 13.23 -5.40
CA ASN A 14 11.87 14.00 -4.17
C ASN A 14 11.42 15.45 -4.35
N HIS A 15 10.69 15.97 -3.37
CA HIS A 15 10.35 17.40 -3.24
C HIS A 15 10.01 17.66 -1.76
N CYS A 16 10.06 18.91 -1.29
CA CYS A 16 9.79 19.22 0.12
C CYS A 16 10.62 18.41 1.15
N LYS A 17 11.82 17.92 0.78
CA LYS A 17 12.62 16.97 1.59
C LYS A 17 11.91 15.64 1.90
N LYS A 18 10.96 15.24 1.05
CA LYS A 18 10.19 13.98 1.15
C LYS A 18 10.28 13.21 -0.16
N SER A 19 10.17 11.89 -0.09
CA SER A 19 9.91 11.05 -1.26
C SER A 19 8.41 11.00 -1.53
N ILE A 20 8.02 11.32 -2.76
CA ILE A 20 6.65 11.33 -3.27
C ILE A 20 6.55 10.25 -4.34
N TYR A 21 5.46 9.48 -4.30
CA TYR A 21 5.21 8.37 -5.21
C TYR A 21 3.91 8.63 -5.97
N SER A 22 3.94 8.48 -7.29
CA SER A 22 2.78 8.72 -8.17
C SER A 22 2.90 7.94 -9.48
N PHE A 23 1.80 7.74 -10.21
CA PHE A 23 1.83 7.07 -11.52
C PHE A 23 2.40 7.93 -12.67
N SER A 24 2.74 9.19 -12.41
CA SER A 24 3.41 10.12 -13.32
C SER A 24 3.96 11.30 -12.54
N VAL A 25 5.00 11.98 -13.03
CA VAL A 25 5.53 13.18 -12.37
C VAL A 25 4.56 14.35 -12.62
N PRO A 26 3.90 14.92 -11.59
CA PRO A 26 3.03 16.06 -11.77
C PRO A 26 3.84 17.33 -12.05
N GLN A 27 3.22 18.32 -12.70
CA GLN A 27 3.83 19.65 -12.89
C GLN A 27 4.02 20.37 -11.54
N CYS A 28 2.99 20.32 -10.68
CA CYS A 28 3.01 20.91 -9.34
C CYS A 28 3.10 19.83 -8.25
N CYS A 29 3.86 20.11 -7.20
CA CYS A 29 4.05 19.21 -6.07
C CYS A 29 2.73 19.08 -5.28
N PRO A 30 2.21 17.87 -5.04
CA PRO A 30 0.92 17.69 -4.35
C PRO A 30 0.95 18.15 -2.89
N LEU A 31 2.14 18.42 -2.31
CA LEU A 31 2.30 18.83 -0.92
C LEU A 31 2.42 20.34 -0.74
N CYS A 32 3.07 21.05 -1.66
CA CYS A 32 3.32 22.49 -1.54
C CYS A 32 2.87 23.32 -2.73
N GLN A 33 2.32 22.68 -3.78
CA GLN A 33 1.83 23.29 -5.01
C GLN A 33 2.86 24.07 -5.84
N LYS A 34 4.15 23.98 -5.50
CA LYS A 34 5.24 24.56 -6.30
C LYS A 34 5.65 23.62 -7.43
N ASP A 35 6.27 24.19 -8.45
CA ASP A 35 6.79 23.45 -9.60
C ASP A 35 7.76 22.34 -9.16
N VAL A 36 7.65 21.20 -9.83
CA VAL A 36 8.47 19.99 -9.61
C VAL A 36 9.73 19.99 -10.50
N GLY A 37 9.86 20.99 -11.38
CA GLY A 37 10.83 21.13 -12.44
C GLY A 37 12.09 21.93 -12.11
N SER A 38 13.21 21.26 -12.37
CA SER A 38 14.58 21.69 -12.71
C SER A 38 15.53 20.75 -11.97
N ARG A 39 15.57 19.50 -12.45
CA ARG A 39 16.22 18.40 -11.75
C ARG A 39 17.62 18.21 -12.29
N LYS A 40 18.60 18.30 -11.40
CA LYS A 40 19.92 17.70 -11.63
C LYS A 40 19.75 16.20 -11.89
N LEU A 41 20.70 15.56 -12.56
CA LEU A 41 20.64 14.12 -12.84
C LEU A 41 20.42 13.29 -11.57
N GLU A 42 21.01 13.71 -10.45
CA GLU A 42 20.85 13.10 -9.12
C GLU A 42 19.41 13.14 -8.55
N GLU A 43 18.55 14.01 -9.10
CA GLU A 43 17.16 14.19 -8.68
C GLU A 43 16.15 13.66 -9.71
N ALA A 44 16.63 12.91 -10.70
CA ALA A 44 15.80 12.30 -11.72
C ALA A 44 14.72 11.41 -11.08
N PRO A 45 13.46 11.49 -11.53
CA PRO A 45 12.42 10.56 -11.08
C PRO A 45 12.82 9.14 -11.46
N VAL A 46 12.63 8.19 -10.55
CA VAL A 46 12.92 6.77 -10.80
C VAL A 46 11.64 5.98 -10.90
N SER A 47 11.58 5.09 -11.90
CA SER A 47 10.52 4.10 -12.04
C SER A 47 10.79 2.95 -11.09
N ILE A 48 9.80 2.60 -10.27
CA ILE A 48 9.85 1.45 -9.37
C ILE A 48 8.71 0.48 -9.70
N ALA A 49 8.90 -0.78 -9.33
CA ALA A 49 7.85 -1.78 -9.43
C ALA A 49 6.59 -1.30 -8.69
N ASN A 50 5.43 -1.58 -9.28
CA ASN A 50 4.16 -1.27 -8.65
C ASN A 50 3.97 -2.18 -7.43
N PRO A 51 3.85 -1.63 -6.20
CA PRO A 51 3.64 -2.40 -4.99
C PRO A 51 2.17 -2.81 -4.80
N PHE A 52 1.25 -2.33 -5.65
CA PHE A 52 -0.15 -2.70 -5.59
C PHE A 52 -0.36 -4.10 -6.15
N THR A 53 -1.00 -4.91 -5.33
CA THR A 53 -1.37 -6.30 -5.56
C THR A 53 -2.86 -6.46 -5.33
N ASN A 54 -3.42 -7.58 -5.79
CA ASN A 54 -4.78 -7.94 -5.43
C ASN A 54 -4.77 -8.59 -4.05
N GLY A 55 -5.13 -7.83 -3.03
CA GLY A 55 -5.12 -8.28 -1.64
C GLY A 55 -6.00 -9.48 -1.36
N HIS A 56 -7.03 -9.73 -2.17
CA HIS A 56 -7.87 -10.92 -2.05
C HIS A 56 -7.12 -12.23 -2.35
N GLN A 57 -5.93 -12.17 -2.94
CA GLN A 57 -5.11 -13.33 -3.30
C GLN A 57 -3.86 -13.45 -2.41
N GLU A 58 -3.62 -12.48 -1.54
CA GLU A 58 -2.45 -12.44 -0.67
C GLU A 58 -2.68 -13.30 0.59
N LYS A 59 -1.66 -14.07 0.97
CA LYS A 59 -1.65 -14.91 2.17
C LYS A 59 -0.68 -14.34 3.19
N CYS A 60 -0.98 -14.48 4.48
CA CYS A 60 -0.08 -14.11 5.58
C CYS A 60 0.48 -12.68 5.47
N SER A 61 -0.36 -11.74 5.05
CA SER A 61 0.06 -10.37 4.77
C SER A 61 -0.80 -9.35 5.52
N PHE A 62 -0.17 -8.26 5.93
CA PHE A 62 -0.87 -7.05 6.31
C PHE A 62 -1.14 -6.22 5.06
N LEU A 63 -2.42 -5.95 4.78
CA LEU A 63 -2.84 -5.21 3.58
C LEU A 63 -3.09 -3.74 3.92
N LEU A 64 -2.53 -2.85 3.10
CA LEU A 64 -2.84 -1.42 3.12
C LEU A 64 -3.66 -1.07 1.89
N ARG A 65 -4.90 -0.59 2.05
CA ARG A 65 -5.68 -0.06 0.93
C ARG A 65 -5.45 1.45 0.75
N PRO A 66 -5.40 1.96 -0.48
CA PRO A 66 -5.50 3.38 -0.77
C PRO A 66 -6.80 3.92 -0.19
N THR A 67 -6.70 4.94 0.66
CA THR A 67 -7.85 5.66 1.20
C THR A 67 -7.73 7.14 0.83
N GLN A 68 -8.83 7.77 0.42
CA GLN A 68 -8.93 9.23 0.49
C GLN A 68 -9.24 9.62 1.94
N GLY A 69 -8.32 10.29 2.63
CA GLY A 69 -8.47 10.70 4.03
C GLY A 69 -7.46 10.04 4.97
N THR A 70 -7.81 9.89 6.26
CA THR A 70 -6.95 9.24 7.25
C THR A 70 -7.00 7.73 7.08
N PHE A 71 -5.84 7.12 6.83
CA PHE A 71 -5.65 5.67 6.61
C PHE A 71 -6.27 4.78 7.69
N LEU A 72 -6.42 5.30 8.91
CA LEU A 72 -7.03 4.63 10.05
C LEU A 72 -8.51 5.03 10.11
N SER A 73 -9.38 4.12 9.69
CA SER A 73 -10.80 4.17 10.03
C SER A 73 -10.95 4.16 11.55
N VAL A 74 -11.82 5.02 12.10
CA VAL A 74 -12.20 4.96 13.53
C VAL A 74 -12.77 3.60 13.95
N TYR A 75 -13.12 2.74 12.98
CA TYR A 75 -13.63 1.39 13.19
C TYR A 75 -12.53 0.31 13.27
N GLY A 76 -11.24 0.65 13.21
CA GLY A 76 -10.15 -0.32 13.39
C GLY A 76 -9.99 -1.31 12.23
N VAL A 77 -9.61 -2.56 12.53
CA VAL A 77 -9.44 -3.63 11.54
C VAL A 77 -10.81 -4.04 10.98
N GLN A 78 -10.97 -4.00 9.65
CA GLN A 78 -12.23 -4.31 8.97
C GLN A 78 -12.02 -5.45 7.96
N ARG A 79 -13.00 -6.35 7.89
CA ARG A 79 -13.09 -7.37 6.84
C ARG A 79 -14.03 -6.86 5.76
N ASP A 80 -13.51 -6.59 4.57
CA ASP A 80 -14.33 -6.20 3.42
C ASP A 80 -14.20 -7.22 2.28
N GLN A 81 -15.28 -7.43 1.52
CA GLN A 81 -15.26 -8.30 0.34
C GLN A 81 -14.80 -7.59 -0.93
N THR A 82 -14.72 -6.26 -0.91
CA THR A 82 -14.34 -5.42 -2.06
C THR A 82 -13.43 -4.28 -1.61
N GLY A 83 -12.72 -3.65 -2.53
CA GLY A 83 -11.88 -2.48 -2.25
C GLY A 83 -10.43 -2.79 -1.87
N TRP A 84 -9.99 -4.05 -2.01
CA TRP A 84 -8.62 -4.51 -1.77
C TRP A 84 -7.86 -4.87 -3.05
N GLU A 85 -8.49 -4.70 -4.22
CA GLU A 85 -7.94 -5.05 -5.54
C GLU A 85 -6.71 -4.23 -5.91
N GLN A 86 -6.47 -3.12 -5.22
CA GLN A 86 -5.28 -2.28 -5.32
C GLN A 86 -4.72 -2.06 -3.92
N SER A 87 -4.18 -3.09 -3.27
CA SER A 87 -3.61 -2.97 -1.92
C SER A 87 -2.11 -3.22 -1.91
N ILE A 88 -1.41 -2.62 -0.95
CA ILE A 88 -0.01 -2.93 -0.67
C ILE A 88 0.01 -4.11 0.29
N SER A 89 0.65 -5.19 -0.12
CA SER A 89 0.85 -6.39 0.70
C SER A 89 2.17 -6.29 1.45
N ILE A 90 2.11 -6.46 2.77
CA ILE A 90 3.29 -6.54 3.64
C ILE A 90 3.34 -7.96 4.20
N PRO A 91 4.21 -8.85 3.67
CA PRO A 91 4.33 -10.21 4.16
C PRO A 91 4.74 -10.23 5.63
N LEU A 92 3.99 -10.97 6.45
CA LEU A 92 4.27 -11.14 7.88
C LEU A 92 5.29 -12.24 8.14
N LEU A 93 5.45 -13.17 7.18
CA LEU A 93 6.35 -14.30 7.29
C LEU A 93 7.69 -14.05 6.60
N GLN A 94 8.76 -14.47 7.28
CA GLN A 94 10.08 -14.57 6.68
C GLN A 94 10.14 -15.76 5.70
N PRO A 95 10.99 -15.71 4.66
CA PRO A 95 11.08 -16.78 3.65
C PRO A 95 11.33 -18.19 4.21
N ASN A 96 12.11 -18.31 5.29
CA ASN A 96 12.36 -19.58 5.97
C ASN A 96 11.15 -20.14 6.72
N MET A 97 10.08 -19.35 6.91
CA MET A 97 8.85 -19.73 7.61
C MET A 97 7.68 -20.03 6.67
N TYR A 98 7.87 -19.99 5.35
CA TYR A 98 6.79 -20.24 4.38
C TYR A 98 6.16 -21.63 4.51
N GLY A 99 6.87 -22.61 5.09
CA GLY A 99 6.28 -23.92 5.42
C GLY A 99 5.17 -23.87 6.47
N LEU A 100 5.00 -22.75 7.18
CA LEU A 100 3.95 -22.54 8.19
C LEU A 100 2.82 -21.63 7.69
N MET A 101 2.83 -21.23 6.41
CA MET A 101 1.91 -20.21 5.88
C MET A 101 0.43 -20.53 6.15
N ASP A 102 -0.02 -21.76 5.88
CA ASP A 102 -1.43 -22.13 6.11
C ASP A 102 -1.81 -22.11 7.61
N GLN A 103 -0.87 -22.36 8.51
CA GLN A 103 -1.11 -22.28 9.96
C GLN A 103 -1.28 -20.83 10.42
N TRP A 104 -0.46 -19.92 9.87
CA TRP A 104 -0.55 -18.49 10.16
C TRP A 104 -1.81 -17.86 9.56
N ASP A 105 -2.21 -18.23 8.34
CA ASP A 105 -3.47 -17.80 7.75
C ASP A 105 -4.65 -18.19 8.65
N LYS A 106 -4.66 -19.43 9.16
CA LYS A 106 -5.70 -19.87 10.11
C LYS A 106 -5.69 -19.03 11.38
N TYR A 107 -4.52 -18.77 11.96
CA TYR A 107 -4.41 -17.95 13.16
C TYR A 107 -4.92 -16.52 12.94
N LEU A 108 -4.60 -15.92 11.79
CA LEU A 108 -5.07 -14.58 11.44
C LEU A 108 -6.59 -14.55 11.23
N GLU A 109 -7.17 -15.56 10.58
CA GLU A 109 -8.63 -15.70 10.43
C GLU A 109 -9.29 -15.81 11.81
N ASP A 110 -8.82 -16.74 12.66
CA ASP A 110 -9.34 -16.94 14.01
C ASP A 110 -9.26 -15.63 14.83
N PHE A 111 -8.11 -14.94 14.78
CA PHE A 111 -7.91 -13.69 15.50
C PHE A 111 -8.79 -12.54 14.98
N SER A 112 -9.01 -12.45 13.66
CA SER A 112 -9.89 -11.43 13.06
C SER A 112 -11.34 -11.58 13.51
N THR A 113 -11.78 -12.80 13.81
CA THR A 113 -13.16 -13.08 14.29
C THR A 113 -13.32 -12.94 15.81
N SER A 114 -12.21 -12.88 16.55
CA SER A 114 -12.21 -12.94 18.03
C SER A 114 -12.62 -11.65 18.75
N GLY A 115 -12.72 -10.51 18.05
CA GLY A 115 -13.06 -9.20 18.66
C GLY A 115 -11.99 -8.61 19.59
N ALA A 116 -10.88 -9.31 19.82
CA ALA A 116 -9.78 -8.91 20.70
C ALA A 116 -9.04 -7.62 20.27
N TRP A 117 -9.34 -7.11 19.08
CA TRP A 117 -8.79 -5.87 18.53
C TRP A 117 -9.61 -4.61 18.86
N LEU A 118 -10.80 -4.76 19.46
CA LEU A 118 -11.61 -3.60 19.84
C LEU A 118 -10.90 -2.82 20.96
N PRO A 119 -10.75 -1.49 20.83
CA PRO A 119 -10.19 -0.69 21.91
C PRO A 119 -11.06 -0.80 23.16
N HIS A 120 -10.42 -0.99 24.32
CA HIS A 120 -11.07 -1.05 25.63
C HIS A 120 -11.77 0.26 26.00
#